data_AF-A0A821DD30-F1
#
_entry.id   AF-A0A821DD30-F1
#
_cell.length_a   1.000
_cell.length_b   1.000
_cell.length_c   1.000
_cell.angle_alpha   90.00
_cell.angle_beta   90.00
_cell.angle_gamma   90.00
#
_symmetry.space_group_name_H-M   'P 1'
#
loop_
_entity.id
_entity.type
_entity.pdbx_description
1 polymer ?
#
loop_
_entity_poly.entity_id
_entity_poly.type
_entity_poly.pdbx_seq_one_letter_code
_entity_poly.pdbx_strand_id
1 'polypeptide(L)'
;MELSLCSYGAQNESDCSSLRNRPIQIDAEDFVRESRTIRQNYEVWHSSDQDIVRYLINKQKFNGRWNLDDDIMKTLTGKSLSIFQATNPNIGHQILISIIIIIILETRFSGFSSLWHGVVEKARKQLIDLIKKDSKNFDTLCDDIHKQL
;
A
#
# COMPACT_ATOMS: atom_id res chain seq x y z
N MET A 1 14.41 82.16 3.29
CA MET A 1 14.30 83.39 2.50
C MET A 1 14.78 83.02 1.10
N GLU A 2 13.91 83.21 0.10
CA GLU A 2 14.14 83.12 -1.36
C GLU A 2 14.42 81.70 -1.91
N LEU A 3 13.58 80.98 -2.67
CA LEU A 3 12.73 81.25 -3.84
C LEU A 3 13.46 81.91 -5.03
N SER A 4 13.62 81.15 -6.13
CA SER A 4 13.35 81.49 -7.55
C SER A 4 14.06 80.47 -8.47
N LEU A 5 13.34 79.54 -9.14
CA LEU A 5 12.77 79.59 -10.52
C LEU A 5 13.87 79.74 -11.61
N CYS A 6 13.88 79.09 -12.79
CA CYS A 6 12.92 78.31 -13.56
C CYS A 6 13.64 77.70 -14.79
N SER A 7 13.25 76.50 -15.26
CA SER A 7 13.08 76.18 -16.70
C SER A 7 12.25 74.87 -16.81
N TYR A 8 10.94 74.94 -17.07
CA TYR A 8 10.28 74.71 -18.39
C TYR A 8 10.82 73.47 -19.16
N GLY A 9 10.04 72.49 -19.62
CA GLY A 9 8.58 72.43 -19.80
C GLY A 9 8.09 71.01 -20.18
N ALA A 10 6.77 70.92 -20.34
CA ALA A 10 5.90 69.74 -20.33
C ALA A 10 5.71 69.04 -21.70
N GLN A 11 5.22 67.78 -21.66
CA GLN A 11 4.25 67.14 -22.59
C GLN A 11 3.91 65.74 -21.99
N ASN A 12 2.75 65.56 -21.34
CA ASN A 12 1.46 65.11 -21.89
C ASN A 12 1.54 63.78 -22.68
N GLU A 13 0.96 62.69 -22.16
CA GLU A 13 -0.38 62.17 -22.52
C GLU A 13 -0.62 60.75 -21.97
N SER A 14 -1.86 60.53 -21.55
CA SER A 14 -2.51 59.27 -21.21
C SER A 14 -2.61 58.38 -22.46
N ASP A 15 -2.49 57.04 -22.32
CA ASP A 15 -3.63 56.15 -22.58
C ASP A 15 -3.33 54.66 -22.41
N CYS A 16 -4.19 54.04 -21.61
CA CYS A 16 -4.48 52.60 -21.62
C CYS A 16 -4.99 52.20 -23.00
N SER A 17 -4.32 51.28 -23.68
CA SER A 17 -4.92 50.27 -24.56
C SER A 17 -3.84 49.34 -25.13
N SER A 18 -3.87 48.06 -24.76
CA SER A 18 -4.03 46.96 -25.72
C SER A 18 -3.64 45.63 -25.07
N LEU A 19 -4.67 44.87 -24.71
CA LEU A 19 -4.61 43.41 -24.60
C LEU A 19 -4.09 42.85 -25.93
N ARG A 20 -2.84 42.35 -25.95
CA ARG A 20 -2.37 41.46 -27.00
C ARG A 20 -1.85 40.16 -26.38
N ASN A 21 -2.76 39.20 -26.37
CA ASN A 21 -2.56 37.77 -26.57
C ASN A 21 -1.09 37.36 -26.75
N ARG A 22 -0.46 36.90 -25.66
CA ARG A 22 0.64 35.96 -25.77
C ARG A 22 0.05 34.57 -25.55
N PRO A 23 0.16 33.63 -26.50
CA PRO A 23 -0.20 32.25 -26.23
C PRO A 23 0.73 31.76 -25.12
N ILE A 24 0.13 31.29 -24.03
CA ILE A 24 0.84 30.54 -22.99
C ILE A 24 1.28 29.25 -23.68
N GLN A 25 2.53 29.17 -24.10
CA GLN A 25 3.18 27.88 -24.38
C GLN A 25 3.35 27.20 -23.03
N ILE A 26 2.34 26.42 -22.64
CA ILE A 26 2.50 25.40 -21.61
C ILE A 26 3.30 24.31 -22.31
N ASP A 27 4.62 24.31 -22.11
CA ASP A 27 5.47 23.22 -22.55
C ASP A 27 4.93 21.92 -21.95
N ALA A 28 4.46 21.03 -22.82
CA ALA A 28 3.82 19.76 -22.47
C ALA A 28 4.79 18.75 -21.82
N GLU A 29 6.00 19.18 -21.45
CA GLU A 29 7.04 18.31 -20.90
C GLU A 29 7.01 18.22 -19.37
N ASP A 30 6.39 19.17 -18.66
CA ASP A 30 6.31 19.12 -17.19
C ASP A 30 5.14 18.28 -16.66
N PHE A 31 4.12 17.98 -17.48
CA PHE A 31 3.00 17.10 -17.09
C PHE A 31 3.29 15.59 -17.31
N VAL A 32 4.36 15.27 -18.04
CA VAL A 32 4.79 13.88 -18.28
C VAL A 32 5.69 13.37 -17.15
N ARG A 33 6.22 14.26 -16.30
CA ARG A 33 7.11 13.87 -15.20
C ARG A 33 6.35 13.32 -13.99
N GLU A 34 5.12 13.76 -13.78
CA GLU A 34 4.25 13.25 -12.70
C GLU A 34 3.45 12.02 -13.15
N SER A 35 3.29 11.83 -14.46
CA SER A 35 2.65 10.65 -15.07
C SER A 35 3.53 9.37 -15.03
N ARG A 36 4.83 9.48 -14.68
CA ARG A 36 5.76 8.34 -14.58
C ARG A 36 5.89 7.73 -13.19
N THR A 37 5.16 8.24 -12.19
CA THR A 37 5.06 7.59 -10.87
C THR A 37 3.79 6.76 -10.73
N ILE A 38 3.05 6.57 -11.82
CA ILE A 38 2.24 5.35 -12.01
C ILE A 38 3.19 4.31 -12.62
N ARG A 39 4.23 3.93 -11.85
CA ARG A 39 4.86 2.64 -12.11
C ARG A 39 3.73 1.65 -11.91
N GLN A 40 3.29 1.02 -12.99
CA GLN A 40 2.68 -0.29 -12.93
C GLN A 40 3.61 -1.11 -12.05
N ASN A 41 3.24 -1.22 -10.78
CA ASN A 41 4.00 -1.88 -9.75
C ASN A 41 3.70 -3.36 -10.01
N TYR A 42 4.32 -3.91 -11.04
CA TYR A 42 4.68 -5.32 -10.98
C TYR A 42 5.51 -5.40 -9.70
N GLU A 43 4.89 -5.80 -8.59
CA GLU A 43 5.61 -6.12 -7.38
C GLU A 43 6.60 -7.20 -7.80
N VAL A 44 7.85 -6.79 -8.06
CA VAL A 44 8.94 -7.69 -8.37
C VAL A 44 8.99 -8.61 -7.17
N TRP A 45 8.56 -9.85 -7.38
CA TRP A 45 8.54 -10.84 -6.33
C TRP A 45 9.91 -10.89 -5.66
N HIS A 46 9.94 -10.66 -4.36
CA HIS A 46 11.19 -10.53 -3.63
C HIS A 46 11.97 -11.85 -3.70
N SER A 47 13.21 -11.79 -4.18
CA SER A 47 14.04 -13.00 -4.37
C SER A 47 14.70 -13.47 -3.07
N SER A 48 14.71 -12.63 -2.04
CA SER A 48 15.24 -12.93 -0.71
C SER A 48 14.12 -13.21 0.27
N ASP A 49 14.24 -14.29 1.05
CA ASP A 49 13.30 -14.63 2.12
C ASP A 49 13.14 -13.47 3.13
N GLN A 50 14.23 -12.76 3.42
CA GLN A 50 14.17 -11.62 4.34
C GLN A 50 13.31 -10.48 3.79
N ASP A 51 13.34 -10.25 2.48
CA ASP A 51 12.55 -9.20 1.84
C ASP A 51 11.08 -9.61 1.71
N ILE A 52 10.80 -10.91 1.48
CA ILE A 52 9.44 -11.46 1.57
C ILE A 52 8.88 -11.26 2.98
N VAL A 53 9.64 -11.58 4.03
CA VAL A 53 9.21 -11.39 5.43
C VAL A 53 8.92 -9.91 5.72
N ARG A 54 9.82 -9.01 5.33
CA ARG A 54 9.60 -7.56 5.50
C ARG A 54 8.37 -7.06 4.75
N TYR A 55 8.18 -7.54 3.52
CA TYR A 55 7.00 -7.25 2.73
C TYR A 55 5.71 -7.67 3.45
N LEU A 56 5.67 -8.91 3.95
CA LEU A 56 4.51 -9.43 4.69
C LEU A 56 4.24 -8.60 5.95
N ILE A 57 5.28 -8.25 6.72
CA ILE A 57 5.15 -7.38 7.90
C ILE A 57 4.55 -6.02 7.52
N ASN A 58 5.08 -5.38 6.48
CA ASN A 58 4.64 -4.05 6.03
C ASN A 58 3.21 -4.04 5.48
N LYS A 59 2.71 -5.17 5.00
CA LYS A 59 1.33 -5.31 4.51
C LYS A 59 0.32 -5.61 5.61
N GLN A 60 0.74 -5.82 6.85
CA GLN A 60 -0.20 -6.01 7.95
C GLN A 60 -0.96 -4.71 8.23
N LYS A 61 -2.30 -4.76 8.21
CA LYS A 61 -3.13 -3.61 8.57
C LYS A 61 -3.02 -3.32 10.07
N PHE A 62 -3.40 -2.09 10.47
CA PHE A 62 -3.39 -1.69 11.88
C PHE A 62 -4.19 -2.63 12.79
N ASN A 63 -5.26 -3.24 12.29
CA ASN A 63 -6.06 -4.22 13.01
C ASN A 63 -5.43 -5.63 13.10
N GLY A 64 -4.17 -5.81 12.68
CA GLY A 64 -3.46 -7.08 12.78
C GLY A 64 -3.77 -8.10 11.67
N ARG A 65 -4.60 -7.75 10.67
CA ARG A 65 -4.98 -8.65 9.57
C ARG A 65 -4.30 -8.27 8.26
N TRP A 66 -4.21 -9.22 7.35
CA TRP A 66 -3.73 -9.01 5.99
C TRP A 66 -4.86 -8.96 4.99
N ASN A 67 -4.59 -8.33 3.85
CA ASN A 67 -5.48 -8.31 2.69
C ASN A 67 -4.58 -8.26 1.45
N LEU A 68 -4.12 -9.42 1.03
CA LEU A 68 -3.23 -9.59 -0.12
C LEU A 68 -4.05 -10.08 -1.32
N ASP A 69 -3.58 -9.74 -2.51
CA ASP A 69 -4.20 -10.19 -3.77
C ASP A 69 -3.93 -11.67 -4.02
N ASP A 70 -4.78 -12.31 -4.82
CA ASP A 70 -4.69 -13.74 -5.11
C ASP A 70 -3.36 -14.13 -5.76
N ASP A 71 -2.79 -13.26 -6.60
CA ASP A 71 -1.50 -13.51 -7.23
C ASP A 71 -0.38 -13.66 -6.20
N ILE A 72 -0.35 -12.79 -5.18
CA ILE A 72 0.62 -12.87 -4.09
C ILE A 72 0.40 -14.15 -3.28
N MET A 73 -0.86 -14.48 -2.98
CA MET A 73 -1.21 -15.72 -2.27
C MET A 73 -0.77 -16.97 -3.05
N LYS A 74 -0.95 -16.95 -4.37
CA LYS A 74 -0.52 -18.02 -5.27
C LYS A 74 1.00 -18.14 -5.32
N THR A 75 1.74 -17.03 -5.29
CA THR A 75 3.19 -17.09 -5.22
C THR A 75 3.70 -17.59 -3.86
N LEU A 76 3.02 -17.23 -2.77
CA LEU A 76 3.35 -17.68 -1.40
C LEU A 76 3.09 -19.18 -1.18
N THR A 77 1.94 -19.67 -1.64
CA THR A 77 1.40 -21.00 -1.32
C THR A 77 1.47 -22.01 -2.47
N GLY A 78 1.72 -21.54 -3.70
CA GLY A 78 1.57 -22.34 -4.92
C GLY A 78 0.12 -22.58 -5.35
N LYS A 79 -0.87 -22.13 -4.59
CA LYS A 79 -2.31 -22.40 -4.78
C LYS A 79 -3.11 -21.09 -4.76
N SER A 80 -4.18 -21.00 -5.53
CA SER A 80 -5.08 -19.85 -5.46
C SER A 80 -5.85 -19.86 -4.13
N LEU A 81 -6.20 -18.67 -3.64
CA LEU A 81 -7.02 -18.47 -2.44
C LEU A 81 -8.39 -19.17 -2.56
N SER A 82 -8.93 -19.28 -3.78
CA SER A 82 -10.18 -19.98 -4.06
C SER A 82 -10.17 -21.45 -3.63
N ILE A 83 -9.02 -22.13 -3.69
CA ILE A 83 -8.89 -23.53 -3.25
C ILE A 83 -9.08 -23.61 -1.72
N PHE A 84 -8.46 -22.69 -0.98
CA PHE A 84 -8.60 -22.62 0.47
C PHE A 84 -10.01 -22.18 0.90
N GLN A 85 -10.67 -21.33 0.11
CA GLN A 85 -12.06 -20.91 0.37
C GLN A 85 -13.05 -22.06 0.12
N ALA A 86 -12.83 -22.88 -0.91
CA ALA A 86 -13.69 -24.02 -1.21
C ALA A 86 -13.71 -25.05 -0.06
N THR A 87 -12.58 -25.25 0.62
CA THR A 87 -12.47 -26.12 1.80
C THR A 87 -12.93 -25.43 3.09
N ASN A 88 -12.97 -24.09 3.11
CA ASN A 88 -13.34 -23.29 4.28
C ASN A 88 -14.44 -22.25 3.96
N PRO A 89 -15.62 -22.65 3.45
CA PRO A 89 -16.60 -21.71 2.87
C PRO A 89 -17.19 -20.73 3.90
N ASN A 90 -17.15 -21.08 5.18
CA ASN A 90 -17.69 -20.27 6.27
C ASN A 90 -16.67 -19.28 6.85
N ILE A 91 -15.50 -19.11 6.22
CA ILE A 91 -14.43 -18.26 6.74
C ILE A 91 -14.27 -17.05 5.83
N GLY A 92 -14.38 -15.86 6.40
CA GLY A 92 -14.18 -14.62 5.65
C GLY A 92 -12.80 -14.58 5.01
N HIS A 93 -12.72 -14.12 3.76
CA HIS A 93 -11.48 -14.12 2.97
C HIS A 93 -10.29 -13.50 3.71
N GLN A 94 -10.52 -12.37 4.39
CA GLN A 94 -9.48 -11.68 5.14
C GLN A 94 -8.94 -12.50 6.32
N ILE A 95 -9.81 -13.26 7.00
CA ILE A 95 -9.42 -14.16 8.09
C ILE A 95 -8.56 -15.29 7.53
N LEU A 96 -9.03 -15.90 6.43
CA LEU A 96 -8.33 -16.99 5.77
C LEU A 96 -6.93 -16.58 5.28
N ILE A 97 -6.81 -15.45 4.58
CA ILE A 97 -5.52 -14.88 4.15
C ILE A 97 -4.59 -14.69 5.36
N SER A 98 -5.11 -14.12 6.44
CA SER A 98 -4.32 -13.83 7.64
C SER A 98 -3.80 -15.11 8.29
N ILE A 99 -4.61 -16.16 8.36
CA ILE A 99 -4.20 -17.46 8.91
C ILE A 99 -3.11 -18.10 8.03
N ILE A 100 -3.29 -18.08 6.71
CA ILE A 100 -2.29 -18.61 5.78
C ILE A 100 -0.94 -17.89 5.97
N ILE A 101 -0.94 -16.56 6.07
CA ILE A 101 0.30 -15.79 6.27
C ILE A 101 0.96 -16.12 7.62
N ILE A 102 0.18 -16.26 8.69
CA ILE A 102 0.71 -16.70 9.99
C ILE A 102 1.43 -18.05 9.84
N ILE A 103 0.77 -19.04 9.22
CA ILE A 103 1.34 -20.37 9.03
C ILE A 103 2.63 -20.30 8.20
N ILE A 104 2.65 -19.51 7.11
CA ILE A 104 3.84 -19.36 6.27
C ILE A 104 4.99 -18.71 7.04
N LEU A 105 4.73 -17.67 7.82
CA LEU A 105 5.75 -17.01 8.64
C LEU A 105 6.34 -17.98 9.68
N GLU A 106 5.49 -18.77 10.33
CA GLU A 106 5.90 -19.72 11.36
C GLU A 106 6.64 -20.94 10.81
N THR A 107 6.26 -21.41 9.62
CA THR A 107 6.82 -22.64 9.03
C THR A 107 7.99 -22.33 8.10
N ARG A 108 7.75 -21.56 7.04
CA ARG A 108 8.70 -21.31 5.97
C ARG A 108 9.75 -20.27 6.33
N PHE A 109 9.39 -19.31 7.19
CA PHE A 109 10.26 -18.21 7.59
C PHE A 109 10.62 -18.23 9.09
N SER A 110 10.66 -19.42 9.69
CA SER A 110 10.97 -19.64 11.12
C SER A 110 12.31 -19.02 11.55
N GLY A 111 13.32 -19.01 10.67
CA GLY A 111 14.62 -18.38 10.91
C GLY A 111 14.59 -16.85 11.07
N PHE A 112 13.48 -16.19 10.71
CA PHE A 112 13.27 -14.74 10.83
C PHE A 112 12.28 -14.36 11.94
N SER A 113 12.06 -15.24 12.92
CA SER A 113 11.09 -15.04 14.00
C SER A 113 11.23 -13.71 14.74
N SER A 114 12.45 -13.22 14.93
CA SER A 114 12.71 -11.90 15.54
C SER A 114 12.08 -10.73 14.78
N LEU A 115 11.82 -10.88 13.48
CA LEU A 115 11.17 -9.86 12.66
C LEU A 115 9.64 -9.92 12.74
N TRP A 116 9.05 -11.12 12.72
CA TRP A 116 7.60 -11.28 12.57
C TRP A 116 6.86 -11.66 13.86
N HIS A 117 7.54 -12.05 14.95
CA HIS A 117 6.88 -12.57 16.16
C HIS A 117 5.78 -11.65 16.69
N GLY A 118 6.10 -10.37 16.93
CA GLY A 118 5.11 -9.42 17.45
C GLY A 118 3.95 -9.14 16.49
N VAL A 119 4.22 -9.20 15.19
CA VAL A 119 3.23 -9.03 14.11
C VAL A 119 2.25 -10.22 14.12
N VAL A 120 2.78 -11.44 14.23
CA VAL A 120 2.00 -12.68 14.32
C VAL A 120 1.19 -12.74 15.62
N GLU A 121 1.78 -12.41 16.76
CA GLU A 121 1.06 -12.40 18.05
C GLU A 121 -0.13 -11.43 18.03
N LYS A 122 0.06 -10.24 17.45
CA LYS A 122 -1.02 -9.27 17.28
C LYS A 122 -2.14 -9.83 16.41
N ALA A 123 -1.79 -10.50 15.30
CA ALA A 123 -2.76 -11.12 14.42
C ALA A 123 -3.51 -12.27 15.10
N ARG A 124 -2.80 -13.17 15.79
CA ARG A 124 -3.37 -14.29 16.54
C ARG A 124 -4.40 -13.80 17.55
N LYS A 125 -4.07 -12.78 18.36
CA LYS A 125 -5.02 -12.18 19.32
C LYS A 125 -6.29 -11.70 18.63
N GLN A 126 -6.15 -10.92 17.57
CA GLN A 126 -7.31 -10.42 16.81
C GLN A 126 -8.16 -11.54 16.21
N LEU A 127 -7.53 -12.56 15.62
CA LEU A 127 -8.22 -13.66 14.97
C LEU A 127 -8.94 -14.55 15.98
N ILE A 128 -8.32 -14.83 17.13
CA ILE A 128 -8.95 -15.56 18.23
C ILE A 128 -10.22 -14.82 18.70
N ASP A 129 -10.16 -13.49 18.86
CA ASP A 129 -11.32 -12.70 19.31
C ASP A 129 -12.46 -12.66 18.28
N LEU A 130 -12.12 -12.72 16.98
CA LEU A 130 -13.11 -12.80 15.90
C LEU A 130 -13.73 -14.20 15.80
N ILE A 131 -12.91 -15.26 15.88
CA ILE A 131 -13.35 -16.64 15.66
C ILE A 131 -14.06 -17.21 16.89
N LYS A 132 -13.73 -16.76 18.11
CA LYS A 132 -14.46 -17.13 19.34
C LYS A 132 -15.95 -16.76 19.25
N LYS A 133 -16.29 -15.69 18.53
CA LYS A 133 -17.70 -15.32 18.28
C LYS A 133 -18.44 -16.37 17.44
N ASP A 134 -17.70 -17.12 16.62
CA ASP A 134 -18.22 -18.14 15.70
C ASP A 134 -18.05 -19.57 16.25
N SER A 135 -17.71 -19.74 17.54
CA SER A 135 -17.57 -21.05 18.23
C SER A 135 -16.52 -22.04 17.69
N LYS A 136 -15.59 -21.59 16.83
CA LYS A 136 -14.49 -22.41 16.31
C LYS A 136 -13.21 -22.24 17.14
N ASN A 137 -12.37 -23.28 17.17
CA ASN A 137 -11.03 -23.20 17.75
C ASN A 137 -10.04 -22.69 16.69
N PHE A 138 -9.33 -21.60 16.99
CA PHE A 138 -8.32 -21.00 16.12
C PHE A 138 -7.20 -22.00 15.78
N ASP A 139 -6.72 -22.76 16.76
CA ASP A 139 -5.57 -23.67 16.57
C ASP A 139 -5.94 -24.83 15.64
N THR A 140 -7.13 -25.43 15.83
CA THR A 140 -7.64 -26.47 14.92
C THR A 140 -7.78 -25.96 13.48
N LEU A 141 -8.22 -24.72 13.32
CA LEU A 141 -8.33 -24.12 12.00
C LEU A 141 -6.96 -23.88 11.34
N CYS A 142 -5.98 -23.42 12.13
CA CYS A 142 -4.60 -23.31 11.65
C CYS A 142 -4.06 -24.66 11.19
N ASP A 143 -4.29 -25.73 11.96
CA ASP A 143 -3.85 -27.08 11.60
C ASP A 143 -4.50 -27.57 10.30
N ASP A 144 -5.80 -27.33 10.13
CA ASP A 144 -6.53 -27.76 8.95
C ASP A 144 -6.14 -27.00 7.68
N ILE A 145 -5.79 -25.71 7.80
CA ILE A 145 -5.22 -24.94 6.70
C ILE A 145 -3.78 -25.35 6.45
N HIS A 146 -2.99 -25.64 7.50
CA HIS A 146 -1.60 -26.05 7.36
C HIS A 146 -1.47 -27.36 6.57
N LYS A 147 -2.36 -28.34 6.78
CA LYS A 147 -2.42 -29.57 5.98
C LYS A 147 -2.68 -29.35 4.48
N GLN A 148 -3.19 -28.17 4.11
CA GLN A 148 -3.48 -27.81 2.72
C GLN A 148 -2.34 -27.05 2.05
N LEU A 149 -1.31 -26.63 2.80
CA LEU A 149 -0.11 -25.99 2.26
C LEU A 149 0.89 -27.08 1.84
#